data_AF-A0A0F8XT52-F1
#
_entry.id   AF-A0A0F8XT52-F1
#
_cell.length_a   1.000
_cell.length_b   1.000
_cell.length_c   1.000
_cell.angle_alpha   90.00
_cell.angle_beta   90.00
_cell.angle_gamma   90.00
#
_symmetry.space_group_name_H-M   'P 1'
#
loop_
_entity.id
_entity.type
_entity.pdbx_description
1 polymer ?
#
loop_
_entity_poly.entity_id
_entity_poly.type
_entity_poly.pdbx_seq_one_letter_code
_entity_poly.pdbx_strand_id
1 'polypeptide(L)'
;AAPPEHARAGSGPAAHFTLAQWADTLGTWRFGNLNPQNSAYQEGEGVPFMLRIENAVPGTTYLFDIRYDCAHRDVNGYDFLSSYDRDRGVAPALHEDGPGTDDPYEALDVPDDTSISFDEEAERDRAFKLWGGYFSDSGDSAVGPLPAGLCLPERGQKAEKMYTVAITARTETVYLLWSGHLASGLDWGEGKGAGSINGSPYHMKLDVPGKGVGERDRSIQIGAMLPPVPSPTPLSSPTPTPTPTPTPTPTPTPTPTPTPTPTATATPTATATATATATATATATATVTGTATPAPLLTPAAAGRAVFTYSLAPTGTCIRA
;
A
#
# COMPACT_ATOMS: atom_id res chain seq x y z
N ALA A 1 -16.49 56.90 -14.53
CA ALA A 1 -16.19 55.46 -14.62
C ALA A 1 -16.31 54.89 -13.21
N ALA A 2 -17.28 54.03 -12.97
CA ALA A 2 -17.37 53.28 -11.71
C ALA A 2 -16.26 52.22 -11.68
N PRO A 3 -15.67 51.91 -10.51
CA PRO A 3 -14.64 50.87 -10.42
C PRO A 3 -15.23 49.49 -10.75
N PRO A 4 -14.41 48.53 -11.23
CA PRO A 4 -14.90 47.20 -11.56
C PRO A 4 -15.37 46.51 -10.27
N GLU A 5 -16.60 46.02 -10.31
CA GLU A 5 -17.21 45.22 -9.27
C GLU A 5 -16.40 43.92 -9.13
N HIS A 6 -15.89 43.66 -7.93
CA HIS A 6 -15.23 42.40 -7.60
C HIS A 6 -16.20 41.25 -7.91
N ALA A 7 -15.78 40.31 -8.76
CA ALA A 7 -16.52 39.09 -9.03
C ALA A 7 -16.89 38.42 -7.70
N ARG A 8 -18.20 38.34 -7.44
CA ARG A 8 -18.77 37.70 -6.26
C ARG A 8 -18.29 36.24 -6.22
N ALA A 9 -17.54 35.88 -5.18
CA ALA A 9 -17.18 34.49 -4.93
C ALA A 9 -18.45 33.63 -4.78
N GLY A 10 -18.54 32.56 -5.59
CA GLY A 10 -19.32 31.34 -5.35
C GLY A 10 -20.84 31.43 -5.46
N SER A 11 -21.40 31.13 -6.64
CA SER A 11 -22.84 30.82 -6.82
C SER A 11 -23.08 29.37 -7.28
N GLY A 12 -22.12 28.48 -7.09
CA GLY A 12 -22.27 27.06 -7.41
C GLY A 12 -23.14 26.32 -6.38
N PRO A 13 -23.71 25.16 -6.74
CA PRO A 13 -24.39 24.29 -5.77
C PRO A 13 -23.42 23.87 -4.66
N ALA A 14 -23.94 23.69 -3.44
CA ALA A 14 -23.16 23.22 -2.32
C ALA A 14 -22.66 21.78 -2.57
N ALA A 15 -21.51 21.43 -1.97
CA ALA A 15 -20.99 20.08 -2.00
C ALA A 15 -22.03 19.08 -1.46
N HIS A 16 -22.26 18.02 -2.22
CA HIS A 16 -23.25 16.99 -1.93
C HIS A 16 -22.53 15.68 -1.64
N PHE A 17 -22.85 15.06 -0.50
CA PHE A 17 -22.11 13.92 0.00
C PHE A 17 -23.00 12.70 0.10
N THR A 18 -22.64 11.65 -0.62
CA THR A 18 -23.40 10.40 -0.68
C THR A 18 -22.59 9.27 -0.07
N LEU A 19 -23.18 8.54 0.88
CA LEU A 19 -22.67 7.26 1.36
C LEU A 19 -23.43 6.13 0.67
N ALA A 20 -22.71 5.14 0.15
CA ALA A 20 -23.25 3.92 -0.43
C ALA A 20 -22.50 2.69 0.10
N GLN A 21 -23.12 1.52 -0.06
CA GLN A 21 -22.56 0.21 0.29
C GLN A 21 -22.77 -0.78 -0.85
N TRP A 22 -21.86 -1.70 -1.03
CA TRP A 22 -21.88 -2.61 -2.18
C TRP A 22 -22.86 -3.77 -1.95
N ALA A 23 -23.79 -3.99 -2.88
CA ALA A 23 -24.63 -5.18 -2.93
C ALA A 23 -23.96 -6.23 -3.82
N ASP A 24 -23.29 -7.20 -3.20
CA ASP A 24 -22.41 -8.14 -3.89
C ASP A 24 -23.14 -9.07 -4.86
N THR A 25 -24.34 -9.54 -4.52
CA THR A 25 -25.12 -10.42 -5.43
C THR A 25 -25.72 -9.69 -6.62
N LEU A 26 -25.90 -8.36 -6.52
CA LEU A 26 -26.37 -7.53 -7.63
C LEU A 26 -25.22 -6.86 -8.38
N GLY A 27 -24.02 -6.83 -7.80
CA GLY A 27 -22.87 -6.13 -8.35
C GLY A 27 -23.10 -4.63 -8.52
N THR A 28 -23.77 -3.98 -7.55
CA THR A 28 -24.13 -2.56 -7.66
C THR A 28 -24.05 -1.82 -6.33
N TRP A 29 -23.86 -0.49 -6.40
CA TRP A 29 -23.89 0.38 -5.23
C TRP A 29 -25.33 0.59 -4.72
N ARG A 30 -25.52 0.49 -3.40
CA ARG A 30 -26.80 0.69 -2.72
C ARG A 30 -26.75 1.88 -1.78
N PHE A 31 -27.79 2.70 -1.88
CA PHE A 31 -28.07 3.81 -0.96
C PHE A 31 -29.08 3.44 0.14
N GLY A 32 -29.46 2.17 0.20
CA GLY A 32 -30.36 1.63 1.22
C GLY A 32 -29.78 0.35 1.82
N ASN A 33 -30.53 -0.25 2.74
CA ASN A 33 -30.13 -1.43 3.51
C ASN A 33 -29.68 -2.61 2.63
N LEU A 34 -28.61 -3.29 3.01
CA LEU A 34 -28.26 -4.60 2.45
C LEU A 34 -29.19 -5.66 3.06
N ASN A 35 -29.68 -6.56 2.22
CA ASN A 35 -30.69 -7.54 2.59
C ASN A 35 -30.53 -8.83 1.77
N PRO A 36 -31.20 -9.94 2.14
CA PRO A 36 -31.08 -11.20 1.41
C PRO A 36 -31.47 -11.12 -0.08
N GLN A 37 -32.16 -10.06 -0.51
CA GLN A 37 -32.54 -9.88 -1.91
C GLN A 37 -31.44 -9.21 -2.74
N ASN A 38 -30.39 -8.67 -2.10
CA ASN A 38 -29.32 -7.96 -2.79
C ASN A 38 -27.90 -8.29 -2.32
N SER A 39 -27.73 -8.98 -1.18
CA SER A 39 -26.39 -9.31 -0.69
C SER A 39 -26.31 -10.68 -0.01
N ALA A 40 -25.11 -11.24 0.01
CA ALA A 40 -24.78 -12.55 0.58
C ALA A 40 -23.35 -12.58 1.16
N TYR A 41 -23.06 -11.69 2.11
CA TYR A 41 -21.76 -11.59 2.79
C TYR A 41 -21.53 -12.73 3.79
N GLN A 42 -20.29 -12.97 4.20
CA GLN A 42 -19.95 -13.88 5.30
C GLN A 42 -19.33 -13.12 6.47
N GLU A 43 -19.42 -13.70 7.66
CA GLU A 43 -18.56 -13.30 8.77
C GLU A 43 -17.09 -13.39 8.35
N GLY A 44 -16.29 -12.39 8.70
CA GLY A 44 -14.90 -12.25 8.27
C GLY A 44 -14.71 -11.65 6.88
N GLU A 45 -15.78 -11.29 6.16
CA GLU A 45 -15.67 -10.53 4.91
C GLU A 45 -15.80 -9.02 5.14
N GLY A 46 -15.18 -8.26 4.26
CA GLY A 46 -15.33 -6.83 4.15
C GLY A 46 -16.53 -6.44 3.30
N VAL A 47 -17.38 -5.57 3.84
CA VAL A 47 -18.44 -4.87 3.08
C VAL A 47 -17.85 -3.58 2.49
N PRO A 48 -17.75 -3.42 1.16
CA PRO A 48 -17.27 -2.17 0.57
C PRO A 48 -18.25 -1.01 0.75
N PHE A 49 -17.72 0.16 1.09
CA PHE A 49 -18.43 1.43 1.20
C PHE A 49 -17.81 2.47 0.27
N MET A 50 -18.65 3.40 -0.18
CA MET A 50 -18.24 4.52 -1.02
C MET A 50 -18.80 5.82 -0.44
N LEU A 51 -17.92 6.77 -0.19
CA LEU A 51 -18.26 8.18 -0.13
C LEU A 51 -18.06 8.79 -1.51
N ARG A 52 -19.11 9.40 -2.07
CA ARG A 52 -19.04 10.26 -3.25
C ARG A 52 -19.36 11.70 -2.86
N ILE A 53 -18.43 12.61 -3.12
CA ILE A 53 -18.64 14.07 -2.97
C ILE A 53 -18.83 14.66 -4.36
N GLU A 54 -20.02 15.16 -4.65
CA GLU A 54 -20.37 15.88 -5.87
C GLU A 54 -20.38 17.39 -5.59
N ASN A 55 -20.16 18.21 -6.62
CA ASN A 55 -19.99 19.67 -6.48
C ASN A 55 -18.90 20.04 -5.45
N ALA A 56 -17.87 19.19 -5.35
CA ALA A 56 -16.70 19.51 -4.55
C ALA A 56 -16.00 20.74 -5.14
N VAL A 57 -15.41 21.57 -4.29
CA VAL A 57 -14.67 22.77 -4.71
C VAL A 57 -13.18 22.41 -4.72
N PRO A 58 -12.52 22.36 -5.89
CA PRO A 58 -11.09 22.06 -5.95
C PRO A 58 -10.26 22.95 -5.02
N GLY A 59 -9.33 22.35 -4.30
CA GLY A 59 -8.52 22.99 -3.26
C GLY A 59 -9.19 23.11 -1.88
N THR A 60 -10.47 22.73 -1.75
CA THR A 60 -11.16 22.70 -0.45
C THR A 60 -10.92 21.37 0.25
N THR A 61 -10.62 21.45 1.54
CA THR A 61 -10.49 20.27 2.41
C THR A 61 -11.81 19.96 3.07
N TYR A 62 -12.22 18.70 2.96
CA TYR A 62 -13.41 18.12 3.56
C TYR A 62 -12.97 17.22 4.71
N LEU A 63 -13.45 17.56 5.91
CA LEU A 63 -13.26 16.76 7.13
C LEU A 63 -14.56 16.03 7.42
N PHE A 64 -14.48 14.75 7.78
CA PHE A 64 -15.66 13.96 8.13
C PHE A 64 -15.31 12.77 9.01
N ASP A 65 -16.33 12.27 9.71
CA ASP A 65 -16.18 11.09 10.55
C ASP A 65 -16.85 9.88 9.91
N ILE A 66 -16.08 8.82 9.71
CA ILE A 66 -16.59 7.49 9.41
C ILE A 66 -16.84 6.80 10.75
N ARG A 67 -18.11 6.59 11.11
CA ARG A 67 -18.52 5.89 12.33
C ARG A 67 -19.10 4.53 12.00
N TYR A 68 -18.85 3.52 12.83
CA TYR A 68 -19.42 2.19 12.63
C TYR A 68 -19.87 1.57 13.94
N ASP A 69 -21.01 0.88 13.89
CA ASP A 69 -21.50 0.06 15.01
C ASP A 69 -20.59 -1.16 15.15
N CYS A 70 -19.72 -1.14 16.16
CA CYS A 70 -18.73 -2.20 16.38
C CYS A 70 -19.19 -3.29 17.34
N ALA A 71 -20.19 -3.01 18.18
CA ALA A 71 -20.81 -4.04 19.02
C ALA A 71 -22.24 -3.66 19.38
N HIS A 72 -23.08 -4.68 19.54
CA HIS A 72 -24.43 -4.55 20.07
C HIS A 72 -24.72 -5.73 21.01
N ARG A 73 -24.99 -5.42 22.28
CA ARG A 73 -25.08 -6.41 23.37
C ARG A 73 -23.75 -7.15 23.54
N ASP A 74 -23.74 -8.46 23.44
CA ASP A 74 -22.57 -9.29 23.61
C ASP A 74 -22.05 -9.84 22.27
N VAL A 75 -22.43 -9.21 21.15
CA VAL A 75 -22.10 -9.57 19.77
C VAL A 75 -21.38 -8.42 19.08
N ASN A 76 -20.37 -8.74 18.27
CA ASN A 76 -19.56 -7.77 17.54
C ASN A 76 -20.13 -7.54 16.13
N GLY A 77 -20.04 -6.30 15.65
CA GLY A 77 -20.56 -5.84 14.36
C GLY A 77 -19.46 -5.68 13.32
N TYR A 78 -19.19 -4.42 12.94
CA TYR A 78 -17.95 -4.12 12.22
C TYR A 78 -16.81 -4.00 13.21
N ASP A 79 -15.77 -4.83 13.16
CA ASP A 79 -14.69 -4.78 14.13
C ASP A 79 -13.61 -3.74 13.77
N PHE A 80 -13.20 -3.70 12.51
CA PHE A 80 -12.28 -2.68 11.98
C PHE A 80 -12.62 -2.29 10.53
N LEU A 81 -11.95 -1.25 10.02
CA LEU A 81 -12.05 -0.86 8.61
C LEU A 81 -10.89 -1.48 7.82
N SER A 82 -11.15 -1.85 6.56
CA SER A 82 -10.14 -2.43 5.65
C SER A 82 -10.21 -1.81 4.25
N SER A 83 -9.44 -2.34 3.31
CA SER A 83 -9.46 -2.02 1.89
C SER A 83 -10.77 -2.47 1.23
N TYR A 84 -11.36 -1.64 0.35
CA TYR A 84 -12.62 -1.95 -0.34
C TYR A 84 -12.51 -3.19 -1.26
N ASP A 85 -11.32 -3.43 -1.80
CA ASP A 85 -11.01 -4.44 -2.80
C ASP A 85 -10.61 -5.78 -2.19
N ARG A 86 -10.63 -5.89 -0.86
CA ARG A 86 -10.25 -7.09 -0.10
C ARG A 86 -10.92 -8.36 -0.61
N ASP A 87 -12.25 -8.41 -0.58
CA ASP A 87 -13.00 -9.64 -0.90
C ASP A 87 -13.74 -9.59 -2.24
N ARG A 88 -13.91 -8.40 -2.81
CA ARG A 88 -14.67 -8.19 -4.06
C ARG A 88 -13.78 -7.67 -5.20
N GLY A 89 -12.48 -7.56 -4.97
CA GLY A 89 -11.53 -7.00 -5.93
C GLY A 89 -11.92 -5.57 -6.35
N VAL A 90 -11.51 -5.18 -7.56
CA VAL A 90 -11.75 -3.83 -8.07
C VAL A 90 -13.16 -3.60 -8.62
N ALA A 91 -14.04 -4.61 -8.60
CA ALA A 91 -15.38 -4.51 -9.19
C ALA A 91 -16.22 -3.34 -8.64
N PRO A 92 -16.21 -3.02 -7.33
CA PRO A 92 -16.91 -1.85 -6.81
C PRO A 92 -16.41 -0.53 -7.41
N ALA A 93 -15.10 -0.41 -7.68
CA ALA A 93 -14.52 0.78 -8.26
C ALA A 93 -14.88 0.94 -9.76
N LEU A 94 -14.94 -0.17 -10.50
CA LEU A 94 -15.24 -0.20 -11.93
C LEU A 94 -16.74 -0.05 -12.28
N HIS A 95 -17.63 -0.11 -11.29
CA HIS A 95 -19.06 0.12 -11.50
C HIS A 95 -19.35 1.55 -12.00
N GLU A 96 -20.40 1.75 -12.79
CA GLU A 96 -20.75 3.04 -13.40
C GLU A 96 -20.99 4.19 -12.40
N ASP A 97 -21.52 3.86 -11.22
CA ASP A 97 -21.69 4.81 -10.10
C ASP A 97 -20.42 5.06 -9.27
N GLY A 98 -19.37 4.26 -9.48
CA GLY A 98 -18.08 4.34 -8.81
C GLY A 98 -17.10 5.31 -9.50
N PRO A 99 -15.81 5.29 -9.13
CA PRO A 99 -14.78 6.09 -9.79
C PRO A 99 -14.50 5.69 -11.25
N GLY A 100 -14.90 4.49 -11.67
CA GLY A 100 -14.78 4.01 -13.06
C GLY A 100 -13.38 3.55 -13.47
N THR A 101 -12.44 3.48 -12.54
CA THR A 101 -11.06 3.02 -12.74
C THR A 101 -10.60 2.20 -11.54
N ASP A 102 -9.72 1.24 -11.80
CA ASP A 102 -9.06 0.37 -10.83
C ASP A 102 -7.94 1.09 -10.04
N ASP A 103 -7.23 2.02 -10.66
CA ASP A 103 -6.12 2.73 -10.04
C ASP A 103 -6.60 3.98 -9.27
N PRO A 104 -6.48 4.03 -7.93
CA PRO A 104 -6.74 5.24 -7.16
C PRO A 104 -5.66 6.30 -7.42
N TYR A 105 -6.04 7.57 -7.25
CA TYR A 105 -5.06 8.66 -7.30
C TYR A 105 -4.19 8.65 -6.05
N GLU A 106 -4.75 8.21 -4.92
CA GLU A 106 -4.04 8.12 -3.66
C GLU A 106 -4.57 6.98 -2.79
N ALA A 107 -3.69 6.43 -1.97
CA ALA A 107 -4.03 5.46 -0.94
C ALA A 107 -3.43 5.92 0.39
N LEU A 108 -4.20 5.77 1.46
CA LEU A 108 -3.77 6.04 2.82
C LEU A 108 -4.06 4.80 3.67
N ASP A 109 -3.04 4.29 4.34
CA ASP A 109 -3.19 3.14 5.24
C ASP A 109 -4.28 3.44 6.28
N VAL A 110 -5.16 2.46 6.51
CA VAL A 110 -6.18 2.59 7.55
C VAL A 110 -5.49 2.41 8.91
N PRO A 111 -5.55 3.40 9.83
CA PRO A 111 -4.89 3.29 11.13
C PRO A 111 -5.34 2.06 11.93
N ASP A 112 -4.41 1.44 12.65
CA ASP A 112 -4.67 0.21 13.39
C ASP A 112 -5.50 0.40 14.67
N ASP A 113 -6.46 -0.49 14.87
CA ASP A 113 -7.14 -0.68 16.15
C ASP A 113 -6.27 -1.53 17.08
N THR A 114 -5.36 -0.88 17.79
CA THR A 114 -4.48 -1.55 18.76
C THR A 114 -5.20 -2.32 19.87
N SER A 115 -6.52 -2.15 20.03
CA SER A 115 -7.32 -2.95 20.96
C SER A 115 -7.71 -4.33 20.43
N ILE A 116 -7.54 -4.59 19.13
CA ILE A 116 -7.94 -5.82 18.45
C ILE A 116 -6.67 -6.51 17.91
N SER A 117 -6.31 -7.66 18.48
CA SER A 117 -5.01 -8.31 18.18
C SER A 117 -4.89 -8.87 16.77
N PHE A 118 -6.00 -9.24 16.13
CA PHE A 118 -6.03 -9.79 14.77
C PHE A 118 -6.14 -8.71 13.69
N ASP A 119 -6.31 -7.44 14.09
CA ASP A 119 -6.39 -6.33 13.14
C ASP A 119 -5.04 -6.11 12.43
N GLU A 120 -3.93 -6.12 13.17
CA GLU A 120 -2.58 -5.95 12.59
C GLU A 120 -2.08 -7.20 11.83
N GLU A 121 -2.53 -8.39 12.22
CA GLU A 121 -2.03 -9.66 11.67
C GLU A 121 -2.78 -10.13 10.43
N ALA A 122 -4.07 -9.81 10.29
CA ALA A 122 -4.92 -10.29 9.21
C ALA A 122 -4.86 -9.40 7.94
N GLU A 123 -4.58 -8.09 8.04
CA GLU A 123 -4.87 -7.12 6.97
C GLU A 123 -3.76 -6.08 6.74
N ARG A 124 -2.51 -6.53 6.50
CA ARG A 124 -1.33 -5.66 6.43
C ARG A 124 -1.32 -4.59 5.33
N ASP A 125 -2.16 -4.74 4.29
CA ASP A 125 -2.17 -3.86 3.11
C ASP A 125 -3.49 -3.07 2.98
N ARG A 126 -4.18 -2.84 4.11
CA ARG A 126 -5.45 -2.09 4.09
C ARG A 126 -5.24 -0.60 3.91
N ALA A 127 -6.04 0.00 3.04
CA ALA A 127 -5.98 1.42 2.77
C ALA A 127 -7.34 2.00 2.39
N PHE A 128 -7.56 3.23 2.80
CA PHE A 128 -8.51 4.13 2.18
C PHE A 128 -8.04 4.44 0.74
N LYS A 129 -8.92 4.30 -0.25
CA LYS A 129 -8.59 4.50 -1.67
C LYS A 129 -9.34 5.73 -2.20
N LEU A 130 -8.61 6.68 -2.78
CA LEU A 130 -9.12 8.02 -3.10
C LEU A 130 -8.97 8.33 -4.60
N TRP A 131 -10.05 8.84 -5.20
CA TRP A 131 -10.07 9.39 -6.56
C TRP A 131 -10.56 10.82 -6.52
N GLY A 132 -10.02 11.67 -7.39
CA GLY A 132 -10.43 13.08 -7.49
C GLY A 132 -9.95 13.97 -6.35
N GLY A 133 -9.08 13.48 -5.46
CA GLY A 133 -8.57 14.21 -4.30
C GLY A 133 -7.13 13.85 -3.95
N TYR A 134 -6.69 14.35 -2.81
CA TYR A 134 -5.50 13.89 -2.09
C TYR A 134 -5.73 13.91 -0.58
N PHE A 135 -4.99 13.10 0.17
CA PHE A 135 -4.95 13.18 1.62
C PHE A 135 -4.00 14.32 2.03
N SER A 136 -4.31 15.03 3.10
CA SER A 136 -3.45 16.13 3.57
C SER A 136 -2.04 15.66 3.95
N ASP A 137 -1.01 16.43 3.59
CA ASP A 137 0.40 16.12 3.94
C ASP A 137 0.69 16.27 5.46
N SER A 138 -0.28 16.68 6.26
CA SER A 138 -0.10 17.03 7.68
C SER A 138 0.02 15.82 8.63
N GLY A 139 0.02 14.59 8.14
CA GLY A 139 0.16 13.38 8.96
C GLY A 139 -1.11 12.96 9.72
N ASP A 140 -2.12 13.82 9.79
CA ASP A 140 -3.41 13.59 10.49
C ASP A 140 -4.57 13.31 9.51
N SER A 141 -4.28 12.78 8.32
CA SER A 141 -5.29 12.61 7.26
C SER A 141 -6.33 11.53 7.54
N ALA A 142 -6.00 10.58 8.41
CA ALA A 142 -6.95 9.68 9.05
C ALA A 142 -6.51 9.46 10.50
N VAL A 143 -7.38 9.79 11.45
CA VAL A 143 -7.13 9.63 12.88
C VAL A 143 -8.22 8.74 13.47
N GLY A 144 -7.80 7.69 14.17
CA GLY A 144 -8.70 6.69 14.75
C GLY A 144 -8.02 5.33 14.86
N PRO A 145 -8.79 4.26 15.16
CA PRO A 145 -10.18 4.35 15.59
C PRO A 145 -10.30 4.93 17.01
N LEU A 146 -11.31 5.78 17.23
CA LEU A 146 -11.71 6.24 18.56
C LEU A 146 -13.10 5.69 18.94
N PRO A 147 -13.36 5.34 20.20
CA PRO A 147 -12.40 5.24 21.30
C PRO A 147 -11.33 4.18 21.03
N ALA A 148 -10.11 4.41 21.53
CA ALA A 148 -8.96 3.52 21.30
C ALA A 148 -9.07 2.17 22.04
N GLY A 149 -9.97 2.06 23.02
CA GLY A 149 -10.22 0.81 23.74
C GLY A 149 -11.08 -0.17 22.95
N LEU A 150 -11.20 -1.39 23.48
CA LEU A 150 -12.11 -2.40 22.94
C LEU A 150 -13.53 -1.85 22.82
N CYS A 151 -14.21 -2.24 21.75
CA CYS A 151 -15.59 -1.88 21.52
C CYS A 151 -16.52 -2.61 22.50
N LEU A 152 -16.88 -1.94 23.59
CA LEU A 152 -17.72 -2.52 24.64
C LEU A 152 -19.03 -1.71 24.77
N PRO A 153 -20.19 -2.30 24.44
CA PRO A 153 -21.45 -1.60 24.56
C PRO A 153 -21.91 -1.51 26.01
N GLU A 154 -22.41 -0.34 26.38
CA GLU A 154 -23.16 -0.19 27.62
C GLU A 154 -24.48 -0.97 27.57
N ARG A 155 -25.05 -1.29 28.73
CA ARG A 155 -26.29 -2.05 28.81
C ARG A 155 -27.41 -1.37 28.01
N GLY A 156 -27.87 -2.04 26.95
CA GLY A 156 -28.97 -1.57 26.11
C GLY A 156 -28.57 -0.56 25.03
N GLN A 157 -27.27 -0.33 24.83
CA GLN A 157 -26.72 0.53 23.78
C GLN A 157 -25.92 -0.27 22.75
N LYS A 158 -25.67 0.34 21.60
CA LYS A 158 -24.60 -0.06 20.68
C LYS A 158 -23.32 0.67 21.09
N ALA A 159 -22.17 0.07 20.81
CA ALA A 159 -20.90 0.78 20.85
C ALA A 159 -20.48 1.12 19.42
N GLU A 160 -19.87 2.29 19.27
CA GLU A 160 -19.38 2.80 18.00
C GLU A 160 -17.88 3.07 18.08
N LYS A 161 -17.20 2.89 16.95
CA LYS A 161 -15.86 3.41 16.70
C LYS A 161 -15.91 4.40 15.54
N MET A 162 -14.92 5.29 15.49
CA MET A 162 -14.86 6.35 14.49
C MET A 162 -13.45 6.62 13.99
N TYR A 163 -13.36 6.98 12.71
CA TYR A 163 -12.18 7.58 12.08
C TYR A 163 -12.53 8.98 11.58
N THR A 164 -11.74 9.97 11.95
CA THR A 164 -11.81 11.30 11.35
C THR A 164 -10.88 11.34 10.16
N VAL A 165 -11.41 11.64 8.97
CA VAL A 165 -10.69 11.63 7.70
C VAL A 165 -10.72 13.02 7.06
N ALA A 166 -9.58 13.47 6.56
CA ALA A 166 -9.43 14.73 5.84
C ALA A 166 -8.97 14.48 4.40
N ILE A 167 -9.74 14.98 3.43
CA ILE A 167 -9.39 14.91 2.01
C ILE A 167 -9.51 16.28 1.35
N THR A 168 -8.57 16.62 0.48
CA THR A 168 -8.61 17.84 -0.32
C THR A 168 -9.01 17.52 -1.76
N ALA A 169 -10.06 18.17 -2.26
CA ALA A 169 -10.56 17.92 -3.60
C ALA A 169 -9.59 18.44 -4.68
N ARG A 170 -9.33 17.65 -5.71
CA ARG A 170 -8.67 18.05 -6.97
C ARG A 170 -9.69 18.31 -8.07
N THR A 171 -10.82 17.61 -8.03
CA THR A 171 -11.90 17.66 -9.02
C THR A 171 -13.23 17.97 -8.35
N GLU A 172 -14.26 18.22 -9.16
CA GLU A 172 -15.62 18.50 -8.67
C GLU A 172 -16.36 17.24 -8.18
N THR A 173 -15.82 16.05 -8.49
CA THR A 173 -16.27 14.78 -7.96
C THR A 173 -15.12 14.05 -7.28
N VAL A 174 -15.31 13.63 -6.03
CA VAL A 174 -14.32 12.91 -5.22
C VAL A 174 -14.92 11.60 -4.74
N TYR A 175 -14.15 10.52 -4.82
CA TYR A 175 -14.57 9.21 -4.32
C TYR A 175 -13.58 8.72 -3.27
N LEU A 176 -14.08 8.30 -2.11
CA LEU A 176 -13.33 7.57 -1.10
C LEU A 176 -13.98 6.20 -0.93
N LEU A 177 -13.21 5.13 -1.13
CA LEU A 177 -13.66 3.76 -0.92
C LEU A 177 -12.87 3.11 0.23
N TRP A 178 -13.59 2.33 1.03
CA TRP A 178 -13.06 1.50 2.12
C TRP A 178 -13.97 0.29 2.33
N SER A 179 -13.64 -0.56 3.29
CA SER A 179 -14.49 -1.65 3.73
C SER A 179 -14.71 -1.63 5.24
N GLY A 180 -15.87 -2.09 5.71
CA GLY A 180 -16.07 -2.49 7.09
C GLY A 180 -15.96 -4.01 7.20
N HIS A 181 -15.03 -4.51 8.01
CA HIS A 181 -14.86 -5.95 8.22
C HIS A 181 -15.95 -6.47 9.16
N LEU A 182 -16.66 -7.52 8.74
CA LEU A 182 -17.72 -8.14 9.55
C LEU A 182 -17.07 -9.06 10.58
N ALA A 183 -17.32 -8.80 11.86
CA ALA A 183 -16.78 -9.59 12.95
C ALA A 183 -17.11 -11.08 12.78
N SER A 184 -16.11 -11.92 12.98
CA SER A 184 -16.24 -13.37 12.85
C SER A 184 -16.30 -14.09 14.19
N GLY A 185 -17.13 -15.13 14.28
CA GLY A 185 -17.10 -16.05 15.41
C GLY A 185 -15.78 -16.81 15.54
N LEU A 186 -14.96 -16.87 14.48
CA LEU A 186 -13.61 -17.43 14.56
C LEU A 186 -12.68 -16.56 15.43
N ASP A 187 -12.81 -15.25 15.33
CA ASP A 187 -11.95 -14.30 16.05
C ASP A 187 -12.52 -13.96 17.43
N TRP A 188 -13.84 -13.77 17.51
CA TRP A 188 -14.54 -13.31 18.70
C TRP A 188 -15.13 -14.45 19.56
N GLY A 189 -15.12 -15.67 19.05
CA GLY A 189 -15.73 -16.85 19.68
C GLY A 189 -17.13 -17.19 19.15
N GLU A 190 -17.55 -18.44 19.36
CA GLU A 190 -18.84 -18.95 18.89
C GLU A 190 -20.01 -18.08 19.40
N GLY A 191 -20.86 -17.62 18.49
CA GLY A 191 -22.01 -16.76 18.80
C GLY A 191 -21.65 -15.28 19.06
N LYS A 192 -20.42 -14.86 18.75
CA LYS A 192 -19.93 -13.48 18.97
C LYS A 192 -19.63 -12.70 17.71
N GLY A 193 -19.72 -13.32 16.53
CA GLY A 193 -19.60 -12.67 15.23
C GLY A 193 -20.88 -11.95 14.79
N ALA A 194 -20.78 -11.15 13.74
CA ALA A 194 -21.83 -10.26 13.26
C ALA A 194 -23.15 -10.98 12.91
N GLY A 195 -23.09 -12.25 12.51
CA GLY A 195 -24.27 -13.06 12.21
C GLY A 195 -25.10 -13.48 13.44
N SER A 196 -24.64 -13.20 14.66
CA SER A 196 -25.19 -13.77 15.89
C SER A 196 -26.35 -12.98 16.52
N ILE A 197 -26.82 -11.93 15.86
CA ILE A 197 -27.98 -11.12 16.28
C ILE A 197 -28.97 -10.97 15.12
N ASN A 198 -30.23 -10.63 15.36
CA ASN A 198 -31.24 -10.49 14.30
C ASN A 198 -31.48 -9.02 13.90
N GLY A 199 -32.01 -8.81 12.69
CA GLY A 199 -32.43 -7.51 12.17
C GLY A 199 -31.37 -6.82 11.31
N SER A 200 -31.29 -5.49 11.39
CA SER A 200 -30.21 -4.67 10.82
C SER A 200 -29.46 -3.93 11.93
N PRO A 201 -28.68 -4.65 12.76
CA PRO A 201 -28.13 -4.07 13.96
C PRO A 201 -26.89 -3.21 13.69
N TYR A 202 -26.25 -3.33 12.53
CA TYR A 202 -24.98 -2.68 12.26
C TYR A 202 -25.08 -1.64 11.16
N HIS A 203 -24.54 -0.48 11.47
CA HIS A 203 -24.60 0.72 10.65
C HIS A 203 -23.19 1.28 10.44
N MET A 204 -22.90 1.65 9.20
CA MET A 204 -21.80 2.52 8.80
C MET A 204 -22.38 3.91 8.56
N LYS A 205 -21.82 4.91 9.23
CA LYS A 205 -22.33 6.27 9.27
C LYS A 205 -21.25 7.23 8.83
N LEU A 206 -21.67 8.30 8.17
CA LEU A 206 -20.82 9.39 7.77
C LEU A 206 -21.36 10.69 8.37
N ASP A 207 -20.60 11.26 9.30
CA ASP A 207 -20.87 12.57 9.87
C ASP A 207 -20.07 13.62 9.11
N VAL A 208 -20.76 14.64 8.58
CA VAL A 208 -20.08 15.74 7.88
C VAL A 208 -20.43 17.06 8.53
N PRO A 209 -19.41 17.81 8.99
CA PRO A 209 -19.61 19.14 9.55
C PRO A 209 -20.31 20.05 8.53
N GLY A 210 -21.47 20.59 8.90
CA GLY A 210 -22.20 21.53 8.07
C GLY A 210 -23.68 21.61 8.44
N LYS A 211 -24.25 22.82 8.38
CA LYS A 211 -25.69 23.00 8.63
C LYS A 211 -26.49 22.31 7.52
N GLY A 212 -27.38 21.39 7.90
CA GLY A 212 -28.33 20.76 7.00
C GLY A 212 -27.79 19.63 6.12
N VAL A 213 -26.54 19.19 6.32
CA VAL A 213 -25.96 18.06 5.55
C VAL A 213 -26.44 16.71 6.12
N GLY A 214 -26.69 16.63 7.43
CA GLY A 214 -27.25 15.45 8.10
C GLY A 214 -26.31 14.25 8.12
N GLU A 215 -26.55 13.29 9.01
CA GLU A 215 -25.83 12.01 9.01
C GLU A 215 -26.25 11.16 7.80
N ARG A 216 -25.30 10.46 7.18
CA ARG A 216 -25.61 9.44 6.17
C ARG A 216 -25.37 8.07 6.78
N ASP A 217 -26.39 7.22 6.75
CA ASP A 217 -26.40 5.95 7.48
C ASP A 217 -26.72 4.79 6.53
N ARG A 218 -25.89 3.74 6.58
CA ARG A 218 -26.04 2.51 5.81
C ARG A 218 -25.97 1.30 6.74
N SER A 219 -26.96 0.43 6.64
CA SER A 219 -27.04 -0.77 7.47
C SER A 219 -27.06 -2.05 6.64
N ILE A 220 -26.72 -3.15 7.30
CA ILE A 220 -26.79 -4.52 6.77
C ILE A 220 -27.78 -5.34 7.59
N GLN A 221 -28.70 -6.03 6.92
CA GLN A 221 -29.50 -7.09 7.53
C GLN A 221 -28.66 -8.35 7.71
N ILE A 222 -28.87 -9.03 8.82
CA ILE A 222 -28.18 -10.31 9.08
C ILE A 222 -28.62 -11.39 8.10
N GLY A 223 -29.82 -11.33 7.54
CA GLY A 223 -30.21 -12.21 6.44
C GLY A 223 -29.46 -11.95 5.12
N ALA A 224 -28.77 -10.82 5.00
CA ALA A 224 -27.82 -10.56 3.92
C ALA A 224 -26.45 -11.19 4.18
N MET A 225 -26.28 -11.83 5.35
CA MET A 225 -25.13 -12.66 5.68
C MET A 225 -25.50 -14.14 5.49
N LEU A 226 -24.63 -14.88 4.81
CA LEU A 226 -24.72 -16.32 4.72
C LEU A 226 -24.49 -16.94 6.11
N PRO A 227 -25.17 -18.05 6.42
CA PRO A 227 -24.95 -18.75 7.67
C PRO A 227 -23.47 -19.19 7.77
N PRO A 228 -22.90 -19.25 8.98
CA PRO A 228 -21.54 -19.74 9.16
C PRO A 228 -21.42 -21.13 8.55
N VAL A 229 -20.40 -21.32 7.70
CA VAL A 229 -20.05 -22.65 7.20
C VAL A 229 -19.69 -23.48 8.44
N PRO A 230 -20.31 -24.66 8.66
CA PRO A 230 -19.95 -25.49 9.81
C PRO A 230 -18.44 -25.75 9.77
N SER A 231 -17.74 -25.37 10.83
CA SER A 231 -16.31 -25.63 10.97
C SER A 231 -16.06 -27.11 10.68
N PRO A 232 -15.09 -27.47 9.81
CA PRO A 232 -14.83 -28.86 9.52
C PRO A 232 -14.55 -29.56 10.84
N THR A 233 -15.36 -30.57 11.16
CA THR A 233 -15.12 -31.43 12.31
C THR A 233 -13.68 -31.90 12.19
N PRO A 234 -12.80 -31.73 13.21
CA PRO A 234 -11.40 -32.10 13.07
C PRO A 234 -11.34 -33.54 12.60
N LEU A 235 -10.93 -33.72 11.34
CA LEU A 235 -10.82 -35.04 10.75
C LEU A 235 -9.79 -35.77 11.61
N SER A 236 -10.18 -36.90 12.20
CA SER A 236 -9.26 -37.73 12.96
C SER A 236 -8.03 -37.96 12.08
N SER A 237 -6.88 -37.45 12.53
CA SER A 237 -5.63 -37.53 11.77
C SER A 237 -5.43 -38.98 11.29
N PRO A 238 -5.23 -39.23 9.99
CA PRO A 238 -5.03 -40.58 9.52
C PRO A 238 -3.76 -41.11 10.17
N THR A 239 -3.88 -42.25 10.87
CA THR A 239 -2.76 -42.98 11.46
C THR A 239 -1.64 -43.08 10.41
N PRO A 240 -0.39 -42.66 10.71
CA PRO A 240 0.68 -42.67 9.73
C PRO A 240 0.86 -44.10 9.17
N THR A 241 0.75 -44.22 7.85
CA THR A 241 0.99 -45.49 7.16
C THR A 241 2.48 -45.82 7.26
N PRO A 242 2.87 -47.05 7.66
CA PRO A 242 4.29 -47.39 7.78
C PRO A 242 5.00 -47.19 6.44
N THR A 243 6.07 -46.40 6.47
CA THR A 243 6.89 -46.11 5.29
C THR A 243 7.59 -47.40 4.83
N PRO A 244 7.51 -47.78 3.53
CA PRO A 244 8.20 -48.96 3.05
C PRO A 244 9.72 -48.81 3.20
N THR A 245 10.35 -49.82 3.79
CA THR A 245 11.80 -49.85 3.99
C THR A 245 12.52 -49.87 2.63
N PRO A 246 13.51 -48.99 2.39
CA PRO A 246 14.23 -48.97 1.13
C PRO A 246 14.98 -50.29 0.90
N THR A 247 14.80 -50.86 -0.29
CA THR A 247 15.51 -52.07 -0.72
C THR A 247 16.99 -51.74 -0.97
N PRO A 248 17.95 -52.54 -0.49
CA PRO A 248 19.37 -52.26 -0.69
C PRO A 248 19.74 -52.23 -2.18
N THR A 249 20.40 -51.15 -2.60
CA THR A 249 20.89 -50.95 -3.97
C THR A 249 22.12 -51.84 -4.21
N PRO A 250 22.23 -52.53 -5.37
CA PRO A 250 23.39 -53.37 -5.67
C PRO A 250 24.67 -52.53 -5.78
N THR A 251 25.74 -53.00 -5.14
CA THR A 251 27.06 -52.37 -5.14
C THR A 251 27.72 -52.46 -6.52
N PRO A 252 28.25 -51.37 -7.10
CA PRO A 252 28.92 -51.42 -8.40
C PRO A 252 30.22 -52.23 -8.33
N THR A 253 30.45 -53.06 -9.34
CA THR A 253 31.65 -53.87 -9.49
C THR A 253 32.84 -52.99 -9.94
N PRO A 254 34.05 -53.13 -9.36
CA PRO A 254 35.19 -52.30 -9.73
C PRO A 254 35.63 -52.57 -11.17
N THR A 255 35.85 -51.50 -11.93
CA THR A 255 36.38 -51.54 -13.30
C THR A 255 37.91 -51.63 -13.27
N PRO A 256 38.58 -52.45 -14.11
CA PRO A 256 40.03 -52.57 -14.12
C PRO A 256 40.72 -51.28 -14.58
N THR A 257 41.79 -50.90 -13.89
CA THR A 257 42.62 -49.72 -14.18
C THR A 257 43.56 -50.00 -15.36
N PRO A 258 43.69 -49.09 -16.35
CA PRO A 258 44.63 -49.27 -17.46
C PRO A 258 46.10 -49.15 -17.00
N THR A 259 46.95 -50.00 -17.57
CA THR A 259 48.41 -50.03 -17.34
C THR A 259 49.10 -48.86 -18.06
N PRO A 260 50.05 -48.14 -17.44
CA PRO A 260 50.73 -47.02 -18.08
C PRO A 260 51.69 -47.47 -19.19
N THR A 261 51.64 -46.78 -20.33
CA THR A 261 52.55 -46.92 -21.47
C THR A 261 53.89 -46.22 -21.19
N PRO A 262 55.05 -46.80 -21.53
CA PRO A 262 56.35 -46.17 -21.29
C PRO A 262 56.55 -44.90 -22.15
N THR A 263 57.06 -43.85 -21.51
CA THR A 263 57.36 -42.54 -22.14
C THR A 263 58.74 -42.56 -22.81
N ALA A 264 58.84 -42.04 -24.03
CA ALA A 264 60.09 -41.93 -24.77
C ALA A 264 61.06 -40.90 -24.14
N THR A 265 62.33 -41.26 -24.04
CA THR A 265 63.43 -40.44 -23.50
C THR A 265 63.85 -39.35 -24.49
N ALA A 266 63.99 -38.10 -24.02
CA ALA A 266 64.41 -36.97 -24.84
C ALA A 266 65.91 -36.96 -25.15
N THR A 267 66.27 -36.68 -26.40
CA THR A 267 67.65 -36.47 -26.88
C THR A 267 68.14 -35.06 -26.50
N PRO A 268 69.38 -34.88 -26.00
CA PRO A 268 69.89 -33.56 -25.61
C PRO A 268 70.22 -32.67 -26.82
N THR A 269 69.78 -31.41 -26.76
CA THR A 269 70.09 -30.36 -27.76
C THR A 269 71.22 -29.45 -27.23
N ALA A 270 72.16 -29.10 -28.12
CA ALA A 270 73.41 -28.41 -27.79
C ALA A 270 73.26 -26.94 -27.34
N THR A 271 74.15 -26.54 -26.43
CA THR A 271 74.31 -25.19 -25.84
C THR A 271 74.89 -24.18 -26.84
N ALA A 272 74.28 -23.00 -26.98
CA ALA A 272 74.80 -21.89 -27.76
C ALA A 272 75.56 -20.86 -26.88
N THR A 273 76.69 -20.39 -27.42
CA THR A 273 77.73 -19.52 -26.82
C THR A 273 77.35 -18.02 -26.83
N ALA A 274 77.82 -17.26 -25.83
CA ALA A 274 77.57 -15.82 -25.67
C ALA A 274 78.30 -14.95 -26.72
N THR A 275 77.66 -13.86 -27.17
CA THR A 275 78.25 -12.82 -28.03
C THR A 275 78.05 -11.42 -27.40
N ALA A 276 79.06 -10.55 -27.57
CA ALA A 276 79.35 -9.38 -26.74
C ALA A 276 78.55 -8.09 -26.99
N THR A 277 78.51 -7.25 -25.96
CA THR A 277 78.02 -5.86 -25.87
C THR A 277 78.82 -4.87 -26.73
N ALA A 278 78.14 -3.89 -27.35
CA ALA A 278 78.76 -2.70 -27.94
C ALA A 278 78.16 -1.38 -27.41
N THR A 279 79.05 -0.40 -27.26
CA THR A 279 78.97 0.90 -26.56
C THR A 279 78.37 2.06 -27.39
N ALA A 280 77.84 3.11 -26.75
CA ALA A 280 77.18 4.30 -27.33
C ALA A 280 78.11 5.40 -27.89
N THR A 281 77.60 6.30 -28.78
CA THR A 281 78.08 7.70 -29.08
C THR A 281 77.01 8.49 -29.91
N ALA A 282 77.13 9.83 -30.03
CA ALA A 282 76.10 10.89 -29.87
C ALA A 282 75.67 11.77 -31.11
N THR A 283 74.58 12.55 -30.89
CA THR A 283 74.18 13.93 -31.34
C THR A 283 74.20 14.42 -32.81
N ALA A 284 73.07 14.98 -33.33
CA ALA A 284 72.88 16.41 -33.73
C ALA A 284 71.56 16.73 -34.52
N THR A 285 71.17 18.01 -34.40
CA THR A 285 69.99 18.82 -34.77
C THR A 285 69.52 18.89 -36.24
N ALA A 286 68.24 19.21 -36.46
CA ALA A 286 67.79 20.05 -37.60
C ALA A 286 66.61 21.00 -37.22
N THR A 287 66.73 22.24 -37.70
CA THR A 287 65.83 23.39 -37.56
C THR A 287 64.91 23.52 -38.79
N VAL A 288 63.65 23.95 -38.62
CA VAL A 288 62.84 24.56 -39.71
C VAL A 288 62.08 25.79 -39.16
N THR A 289 62.07 26.87 -39.96
CA THR A 289 61.55 28.22 -39.67
C THR A 289 60.46 28.63 -40.67
N GLY A 290 59.49 29.44 -40.22
CA GLY A 290 58.61 30.32 -41.01
C GLY A 290 57.22 29.73 -41.33
N THR A 291 56.08 30.36 -41.05
CA THR A 291 55.67 31.71 -41.51
C THR A 291 54.42 32.20 -40.73
N ALA A 292 54.29 33.52 -40.54
CA ALA A 292 53.25 34.21 -39.75
C ALA A 292 52.05 34.72 -40.59
N THR A 293 51.18 35.52 -39.94
CA THR A 293 50.15 36.52 -40.39
C THR A 293 48.66 36.15 -40.07
N PRO A 294 47.73 37.11 -39.85
CA PRO A 294 47.30 37.55 -38.50
C PRO A 294 45.76 37.53 -38.28
N ALA A 295 45.28 37.75 -37.05
CA ALA A 295 43.89 38.14 -36.78
C ALA A 295 43.83 39.28 -35.73
N PRO A 296 43.01 40.35 -35.94
CA PRO A 296 42.95 41.54 -35.09
C PRO A 296 42.07 41.28 -33.83
N LEU A 297 42.48 41.71 -32.63
CA LEU A 297 42.30 43.01 -31.98
C LEU A 297 40.86 43.31 -31.50
N LEU A 298 40.58 43.11 -30.20
CA LEU A 298 40.27 44.15 -29.19
C LEU A 298 39.62 43.55 -27.91
N THR A 299 40.25 43.89 -26.78
CA THR A 299 39.82 43.98 -25.37
C THR A 299 38.61 44.91 -25.11
N PRO A 300 38.08 45.14 -23.86
CA PRO A 300 38.33 44.53 -22.53
C PRO A 300 37.05 44.26 -21.67
N ALA A 301 37.28 43.84 -20.40
CA ALA A 301 36.51 44.15 -19.17
C ALA A 301 35.31 43.25 -18.81
N ALA A 302 35.07 42.84 -17.56
CA ALA A 302 35.76 43.03 -16.29
C ALA A 302 35.21 42.05 -15.22
N ALA A 303 36.03 41.87 -14.17
CA ALA A 303 35.69 41.66 -12.76
C ALA A 303 35.05 40.33 -12.31
N GLY A 304 35.70 39.69 -11.32
CA GLY A 304 35.08 38.66 -10.48
C GLY A 304 36.09 37.86 -9.64
N ARG A 305 36.57 38.47 -8.55
CA ARG A 305 37.59 37.96 -7.62
C ARG A 305 36.98 36.95 -6.63
N ALA A 306 37.63 35.81 -6.39
CA ALA A 306 37.49 35.05 -5.15
C ALA A 306 38.84 34.48 -4.72
N VAL A 307 39.24 34.84 -3.50
CA VAL A 307 40.50 34.50 -2.83
C VAL A 307 40.31 33.17 -2.12
N PHE A 308 41.19 32.20 -2.37
CA PHE A 308 41.36 31.00 -1.54
C PHE A 308 42.55 31.23 -0.60
N THR A 309 42.34 31.06 0.71
CA THR A 309 43.40 30.84 1.69
C THR A 309 43.21 29.46 2.31
N TYR A 310 44.24 28.63 2.16
CA TYR A 310 44.37 27.30 2.76
C TYR A 310 44.79 27.40 4.24
N SER A 311 44.39 26.42 5.05
CA SER A 311 45.25 25.93 6.12
C SER A 311 45.01 24.44 6.37
N LEU A 312 46.10 23.67 6.33
CA LEU A 312 46.19 22.22 6.50
C LEU A 312 46.35 21.88 8.00
N ALA A 313 45.79 20.75 8.43
CA ALA A 313 46.24 20.03 9.62
C ALA A 313 46.47 18.55 9.28
N PRO A 314 47.58 17.91 9.71
CA PRO A 314 47.95 16.55 9.33
C PRO A 314 47.63 15.50 10.40
N THR A 315 47.49 14.24 9.94
CA THR A 315 47.79 12.96 10.62
C THR A 315 46.97 12.58 11.88
N GLY A 316 46.46 11.36 12.07
CA GLY A 316 46.55 10.13 11.31
C GLY A 316 46.03 8.93 12.13
N THR A 317 46.16 7.76 11.50
CA THR A 317 46.28 6.40 12.06
C THR A 317 45.03 5.51 12.21
N CYS A 318 45.12 4.41 11.48
CA CYS A 318 44.34 3.18 11.43
C CYS A 318 44.80 2.21 12.53
N ILE A 319 43.88 1.50 13.19
CA ILE A 319 44.13 0.15 13.73
C ILE A 319 42.88 -0.71 13.48
N ARG A 320 43.11 -1.84 12.82
CA ARG A 320 42.21 -2.98 12.69
C ARG A 320 42.72 -4.06 13.65
N ALA A 321 41.81 -4.65 14.42
CA ALA A 321 41.89 -6.04 14.89
C ALA A 321 40.53 -6.65 14.57
#